data_AF-Q6S8G7-F1
#
_entry.id   AF-Q6S8G7-F1
#
_cell.length_a   1.000
_cell.length_b   1.000
_cell.length_c   1.000
_cell.angle_alpha   90.00
_cell.angle_beta   90.00
_cell.angle_gamma   90.00
#
_symmetry.space_group_name_H-M   'P 1'
#
loop_
_entity.id
_entity.type
_entity.pdbx_description
1 polymer ?
#
loop_
_entity_poly.entity_id
_entity_poly.type
_entity_poly.pdbx_seq_one_letter_code
_entity_poly.pdbx_strand_id
1 'polypeptide(L)' 'GRSIYNSFYVYCKGPCQRVQPGKLRVQCSTCRQATLTLTQ' A
#
# COMPACT_ATOMS: atom_id res chain seq x y z
N GLY A 1 -12.60 -20.16 -6.41
CA GLY A 1 -12.42 -18.88 -5.69
C GLY A 1 -11.18 -18.19 -6.22
N ARG A 2 -11.24 -16.87 -6.48
CA ARG A 2 -10.10 -16.11 -7.04
C ARG A 2 -9.03 -15.91 -5.97
N SER A 3 -7.83 -16.44 -6.21
CA SER A 3 -6.68 -16.22 -5.32
C SER A 3 -6.30 -14.74 -5.30
N ILE A 4 -6.11 -14.17 -4.12
CA ILE A 4 -5.64 -12.79 -3.96
C ILE A 4 -4.13 -12.80 -4.19
N TYR A 5 -3.69 -12.32 -5.36
CA TYR A 5 -2.27 -12.12 -5.65
C TYR A 5 -1.77 -10.81 -5.01
N ASN A 6 -0.67 -10.89 -4.28
CA ASN A 6 -0.07 -9.73 -3.61
C ASN A 6 1.27 -9.38 -4.29
N SER A 7 1.36 -8.20 -4.90
CA SER A 7 2.59 -7.73 -5.54
C SER A 7 3.58 -7.08 -4.58
N PHE A 8 3.11 -6.60 -3.43
CA PHE A 8 3.91 -5.80 -2.49
C PHE A 8 3.96 -6.44 -1.11
N TYR A 9 5.14 -6.43 -0.50
CA TYR A 9 5.38 -6.94 0.85
C TYR A 9 6.08 -5.88 1.69
N VAL A 10 5.69 -5.78 2.96
CA VAL A 10 6.23 -4.82 3.93
C VAL A 10 6.55 -5.53 5.23
N TYR A 11 7.48 -4.99 6.01
CA TYR A 11 7.65 -5.41 7.40
C TYR A 11 6.70 -4.61 8.30
N CYS A 12 5.72 -5.29 8.89
CA CYS A 12 4.82 -4.66 9.84
C CYS A 12 5.51 -4.57 11.21
N LYS A 13 5.84 -3.36 11.64
CA LYS A 13 6.50 -3.09 12.93
C LYS A 13 5.68 -3.61 14.13
N GLY A 14 4.36 -3.50 14.05
CA GLY A 14 3.43 -4.02 15.06
C GLY A 14 2.00 -3.82 14.60
N PRO A 15 1.06 -4.73 14.94
CA PRO A 15 1.19 -5.85 15.88
C PRO A 15 1.64 -7.19 15.26
N CYS A 16 2.14 -7.20 14.01
CA CYS A 16 2.49 -8.47 13.36
C CYS A 16 3.94 -8.93 13.58
N GLN A 17 4.89 -7.99 13.70
CA GLN A 17 6.34 -8.22 13.83
C GLN A 17 6.89 -9.23 12.80
N ARG A 18 6.40 -9.14 11.56
CA ARG A 18 6.81 -10.01 10.45
C ARG A 18 6.49 -9.38 9.10
N VAL A 19 7.04 -9.97 8.04
CA VAL A 19 6.71 -9.61 6.67
C VAL A 19 5.24 -9.94 6.38
N GLN A 20 4.52 -9.01 5.75
CA GLN A 20 3.10 -9.11 5.39
C GLN A 20 2.85 -8.51 4.01
N PRO A 21 1.78 -8.93 3.31
CA PRO A 21 1.29 -8.21 2.14
C PRO A 21 0.95 -6.75 2.47
N GLY A 22 1.44 -5.83 1.66
CA GLY A 22 1.25 -4.39 1.82
C GLY A 22 0.29 -3.81 0.77
N LYS A 23 -0.39 -2.72 1.14
CA LYS A 23 -1.22 -1.94 0.20
C LYS A 23 -0.47 -0.70 -0.24
N LEU A 24 -0.13 -0.60 -1.52
CA LEU A 24 0.43 0.62 -2.10
C LEU A 24 -0.62 1.74 -2.06
N ARG A 25 -0.24 2.93 -1.58
CA ARG A 25 -1.07 4.14 -1.57
C ARG A 25 -0.32 5.28 -2.24
N VAL A 26 -1.06 6.22 -2.80
CA VAL A 26 -0.54 7.45 -3.41
C VAL A 26 -1.21 8.66 -2.78
N GLN A 27 -0.50 9.79 -2.73
CA GLN A 27 -1.02 11.08 -2.27
C GLN A 27 -0.37 12.23 -3.04
N CYS A 28 -0.98 13.41 -3.02
CA CYS A 28 -0.39 14.61 -3.58
C CYS A 28 0.86 15.02 -2.75
N SER A 29 1.98 15.29 -3.41
CA SER A 29 3.23 15.70 -2.73
C SER A 29 3.11 17.04 -2.03
N THR A 30 2.31 17.97 -2.57
CA THR A 30 2.11 19.32 -2.02
C THR A 30 1.20 19.32 -0.79
N CYS A 31 -0.03 18.82 -0.90
CA CYS A 31 -1.02 18.90 0.19
C CYS A 31 -1.08 17.65 1.07
N ARG A 32 -0.38 16.56 0.71
CA ARG A 32 -0.34 15.27 1.44
C ARG A 32 -1.70 14.60 1.62
N GLN A 33 -2.68 14.98 0.80
CA GLN A 33 -4.00 14.34 0.79
C GLN A 33 -4.04 13.20 -0.22
N ALA A 34 -4.83 12.17 0.08
CA ALA A 34 -5.06 11.01 -0.78
C ALA A 34 -6.07 11.29 -1.91
N THR A 35 -5.92 12.45 -2.57
CA THR A 35 -6.80 12.94 -3.64
C THR A 35 -6.10 13.02 -5.00
N LEU A 36 -4.87 12.50 -5.11
CA LEU A 36 -4.11 12.50 -6.36
C LEU A 36 -4.59 11.39 -7.31
N THR A 37 -5.06 11.78 -8.49
CA THR A 37 -5.33 10.87 -9.61
C THR A 37 -4.13 10.83 -10.54
N LEU A 38 -3.61 9.63 -10.83
CA LEU A 38 -2.51 9.45 -11.78
C LEU A 38 -3.04 9.39 -13.21
N THR A 39 -2.26 9.92 -14.16
CA THR A 39 -2.46 9.67 -15.58
C THR A 39 -2.04 8.25 -15.93
N GLN A 40 -2.70 7.65 -16.93
CA GLN A 40 -2.42 6.29 -17.39
C GLN A 40 -1.17 6.21 -18.26
#